data_AF-A0A354XF71-F1
#
_entry.id   AF-A0A354XF71-F1
#
_cell.length_a   1.000
_cell.length_b   1.000
_cell.length_c   1.000
_cell.angle_alpha   90.00
_cell.angle_beta   90.00
_cell.angle_gamma   90.00
#
_symmetry.space_group_name_H-M   'P 1'
#
loop_
_entity.id
_entity.type
_entity.pdbx_description
1 polymer ?
#
loop_
_entity_poly.entity_id
_entity_poly.type
_entity_poly.pdbx_seq_one_letter_code
_entity_poly.pdbx_strand_id
1 'polypeptide(L)'
;HPRYEFGRREQVLKELVDTVIQLVTKARELDVAVTIDAEEVDRLELSLEVFRAIYQSDAVKGWGHFGLVVQAYSKRALPVLHYINRLAD
;
A
#
# COMPACT_ATOMS: atom_id res chain seq x y z
N HIS A 1 -19.80 -15.31 3.69
CA HIS A 1 -19.46 -16.75 3.70
C HIS A 1 -18.14 -16.93 4.46
N PRO A 2 -18.11 -17.47 5.68
CA PRO A 2 -17.07 -17.14 6.68
C PRO A 2 -15.70 -17.83 6.50
N ARG A 3 -15.50 -18.58 5.41
CA ARG A 3 -14.24 -19.31 5.13
C ARG A 3 -13.57 -18.87 3.83
N TYR A 4 -14.18 -17.96 3.08
CA TYR A 4 -13.75 -17.59 1.74
C TYR A 4 -12.89 -16.32 1.70
N GLU A 5 -12.71 -15.64 2.83
CA GLU A 5 -12.05 -14.34 2.93
C GLU A 5 -10.58 -14.45 3.38
N PHE A 6 -10.24 -15.32 4.32
CA PHE A 6 -8.85 -15.39 4.84
C PHE A 6 -7.85 -16.04 3.87
N GLY A 7 -8.16 -17.22 3.31
CA GLY A 7 -7.24 -17.91 2.39
C GLY A 7 -7.06 -17.20 1.04
N ARG A 8 -8.07 -16.46 0.59
CA ARG A 8 -7.94 -15.60 -0.60
C ARG A 8 -7.24 -14.30 -0.29
N ARG A 9 -7.27 -13.79 0.95
CA ARG A 9 -6.58 -12.54 1.31
C ARG A 9 -5.07 -12.66 1.07
N GLU A 10 -4.42 -13.72 1.54
CA GLU A 10 -2.98 -13.91 1.34
C GLU A 10 -2.62 -14.04 -0.14
N GLN A 11 -3.41 -14.80 -0.89
CA GLN A 11 -3.22 -14.95 -2.34
C GLN A 11 -3.40 -13.62 -3.07
N VAL A 12 -4.51 -12.91 -2.80
CA VAL A 12 -4.81 -11.60 -3.38
C VAL A 12 -3.73 -10.59 -3.01
N LEU A 13 -3.27 -10.59 -1.76
CA LEU A 13 -2.20 -9.72 -1.31
C LEU A 13 -0.91 -9.98 -2.10
N LYS A 14 -0.52 -11.26 -2.25
CA LYS A 14 0.66 -11.63 -3.02
C LYS A 14 0.56 -11.20 -4.49
N GLU A 15 -0.53 -11.57 -5.16
CA GLU A 15 -0.75 -11.22 -6.58
C GLU A 15 -0.81 -9.70 -6.80
N LEU A 16 -1.46 -8.97 -5.90
CA LEU A 16 -1.56 -7.52 -5.95
C LEU A 16 -0.21 -6.84 -5.71
N VAL A 17 0.55 -7.28 -4.68
CA VAL A 17 1.89 -6.75 -4.38
C VAL A 17 2.83 -7.00 -5.56
N ASP A 18 2.84 -8.20 -6.13
CA ASP A 18 3.69 -8.53 -7.29
C ASP A 18 3.37 -7.63 -8.49
N THR A 19 2.08 -7.38 -8.74
CA THR A 19 1.63 -6.49 -9.83
C THR A 19 2.04 -5.03 -9.59
N VAL A 20 1.86 -4.53 -8.37
CA VAL A 20 2.22 -3.13 -8.05
C VAL A 20 3.73 -2.93 -8.06
N ILE A 21 4.53 -3.91 -7.62
CA ILE A 21 6.00 -3.85 -7.71
C ILE A 21 6.45 -3.66 -9.17
N GLN A 22 5.85 -4.37 -10.12
CA GLN A 22 6.17 -4.22 -11.54
C GLN A 22 5.85 -2.80 -12.05
N LEU A 23 4.69 -2.26 -11.68
CA LEU A 23 4.29 -0.89 -12.04
C LEU A 23 5.22 0.15 -11.43
N VAL A 24 5.55 -0.01 -10.15
CA VAL A 24 6.40 0.91 -9.40
C VAL A 24 7.85 0.88 -9.91
N THR A 25 8.36 -0.29 -10.26
CA THR A 25 9.70 -0.43 -10.86
C THR A 25 9.77 0.33 -12.18
N LYS A 26 8.75 0.16 -13.03
CA LYS A 26 8.68 0.88 -14.31
C LYS A 26 8.48 2.39 -14.12
N ALA A 27 7.68 2.80 -13.13
CA ALA A 27 7.49 4.20 -12.81
C ALA A 27 8.78 4.85 -12.29
N ARG A 28 9.58 4.13 -11.50
CA ARG A 28 10.90 4.57 -11.03
C ARG A 28 11.89 4.76 -12.17
N GLU A 29 11.91 3.87 -13.16
CA GLU A 29 12.75 4.02 -14.37
C GLU A 29 12.40 5.27 -15.18
N LEU A 30 11.14 5.70 -15.13
CA LEU A 30 10.62 6.86 -15.85
C LEU A 30 10.53 8.13 -14.98
N ASP A 31 10.97 8.06 -13.72
CA ASP A 31 10.86 9.13 -12.72
C ASP A 31 9.44 9.68 -12.53
N VAL A 32 8.44 8.77 -12.55
CA VAL A 32 7.02 9.11 -12.37
C VAL A 32 6.58 8.73 -10.96
N ALA A 33 6.08 9.70 -10.20
CA ALA A 33 5.57 9.44 -8.85
C ALA A 33 4.36 8.49 -8.86
N VAL A 34 4.32 7.56 -7.90
CA VAL A 34 3.24 6.60 -7.74
C VAL A 34 2.60 6.77 -6.37
N THR A 35 1.28 6.92 -6.36
CA THR A 35 0.50 7.00 -5.12
C THR A 35 -0.58 5.94 -5.13
N ILE A 36 -0.65 5.12 -4.08
CA ILE A 36 -1.76 4.19 -3.87
C ILE A 36 -2.97 4.99 -3.41
N ASP A 37 -4.09 4.85 -4.13
CA ASP A 37 -5.34 5.52 -3.76
C ASP A 37 -6.02 4.85 -2.56
N ALA A 38 -6.75 5.65 -1.78
CA ALA A 38 -7.56 5.16 -0.68
C ALA A 38 -8.97 4.87 -1.20
N GLU A 39 -9.23 3.58 -1.46
CA GLU A 39 -10.57 3.09 -1.82
C GLU A 39 -11.52 3.05 -0.60
N GLU A 40 -12.51 2.17 -0.64
CA GLU A 40 -13.51 1.99 0.42
C GLU A 40 -12.89 1.74 1.80
N VAL A 41 -13.58 2.24 2.82
CA VAL A 41 -13.18 2.16 4.24
C VAL A 41 -12.88 0.71 4.65
N ASP A 42 -13.61 -0.27 4.15
CA ASP A 42 -13.41 -1.69 4.47
C ASP A 42 -12.10 -2.27 3.89
N ARG A 43 -11.48 -1.58 2.93
CA ARG A 43 -10.22 -1.97 2.28
C ARG A 43 -8.99 -1.29 2.87
N LEU A 44 -9.15 -0.37 3.83
CA LEU A 44 -8.04 0.38 4.42
C LEU A 44 -6.94 -0.55 4.98
N GLU A 45 -7.30 -1.64 5.65
CA GLU A 45 -6.30 -2.56 6.19
C GLU A 45 -5.52 -3.27 5.09
N LEU A 46 -6.21 -3.68 4.02
CA LEU A 46 -5.57 -4.32 2.88
C LEU A 46 -4.65 -3.34 2.14
N SER A 47 -5.07 -2.09 1.96
CA SER A 47 -4.22 -1.08 1.31
C SER A 47 -2.97 -0.76 2.13
N LEU A 48 -3.07 -0.74 3.46
CA LEU A 48 -1.92 -0.58 4.36
C LEU A 48 -0.97 -1.79 4.33
N GLU A 49 -1.51 -3.01 4.24
CA GLU A 49 -0.70 -4.24 4.07
C GLU A 49 0.07 -4.22 2.76
N VAL A 50 -0.60 -3.89 1.65
CA VAL A 50 0.02 -3.73 0.32
C VAL A 50 1.08 -2.64 0.34
N PHE A 51 0.74 -1.45 0.85
CA PHE A 51 1.67 -0.33 0.95
C PHE A 51 2.91 -0.72 1.76
N ARG A 52 2.73 -1.36 2.92
CA ARG A 52 3.85 -1.83 3.74
C ARG A 52 4.75 -2.80 2.99
N ALA A 53 4.17 -3.81 2.34
CA ALA A 53 4.92 -4.83 1.61
C ALA A 53 5.78 -4.19 0.50
N ILE A 54 5.23 -3.22 -0.22
CA ILE A 54 5.96 -2.51 -1.29
C ILE A 54 6.98 -1.54 -0.70
N TYR A 55 6.62 -0.77 0.33
CA TYR A 55 7.50 0.21 0.99
C TYR A 55 8.78 -0.43 1.52
N GLN A 56 8.69 -1.67 2.01
CA GLN A 56 9.82 -2.45 2.52
C GLN A 56 10.63 -3.17 1.42
N SER A 57 10.14 -3.17 0.17
CA SER A 57 10.83 -3.80 -0.96
C SER A 57 11.93 -2.90 -1.54
N ASP A 58 12.91 -3.50 -2.21
CA ASP A 58 13.97 -2.76 -2.89
C ASP A 58 13.46 -1.91 -4.07
N ALA A 59 12.23 -2.15 -4.54
CA ALA A 59 11.62 -1.42 -5.65
C ALA A 59 11.50 0.08 -5.37
N VAL A 60 11.20 0.47 -4.13
CA VAL A 60 11.00 1.88 -3.73
C VAL A 60 12.04 2.42 -2.77
N LYS A 61 12.96 1.57 -2.31
CA LYS A 61 14.00 1.96 -1.35
C LYS A 61 14.86 3.10 -1.91
N GLY A 62 14.90 4.20 -1.16
CA GLY A 62 15.64 5.41 -1.52
C GLY A 62 15.05 6.23 -2.67
N TRP A 63 13.84 5.91 -3.16
CA TRP A 63 13.25 6.62 -4.29
C TRP A 63 12.50 7.91 -3.90
N GLY A 64 11.75 7.89 -2.80
CA GLY A 64 11.05 9.09 -2.28
C GLY A 64 9.77 9.51 -3.02
N HIS A 65 9.44 8.91 -4.17
CA HIS A 65 8.26 9.24 -4.97
C HIS A 65 7.13 8.19 -4.90
N PHE A 66 7.15 7.36 -3.86
CA PHE A 66 6.09 6.38 -3.58
C PHE A 66 5.25 6.83 -2.38
N GLY A 67 3.93 6.91 -2.54
CA GLY A 67 3.03 7.45 -1.53
C GLY A 67 1.71 6.70 -1.38
N LEU A 68 0.93 7.12 -0.39
CA LEU A 68 -0.40 6.59 -0.07
C LEU A 68 -1.36 7.76 0.20
N VAL A 69 -2.56 7.72 -0.36
CA VAL A 69 -3.63 8.68 -0.05
C VAL A 69 -4.21 8.35 1.32
N VAL A 70 -4.46 9.38 2.14
CA VAL A 70 -5.16 9.24 3.43
C VAL A 70 -6.40 10.13 3.44
N GLN A 71 -7.55 9.50 3.63
CA GLN A 71 -8.85 10.18 3.70
C GLN A 71 -9.00 10.89 5.05
N ALA A 72 -8.84 12.22 5.07
CA ALA A 72 -8.90 13.02 6.31
C ALA A 72 -10.27 12.98 7.02
N TYR A 73 -11.35 12.67 6.31
CA TYR A 73 -12.71 12.56 6.87
C TYR A 73 -12.95 11.22 7.61
N SER A 74 -12.05 10.24 7.46
CA SER A 74 -12.13 8.97 8.17
C SER A 74 -11.72 9.13 9.62
N LYS A 75 -12.47 8.55 10.56
CA LYS A 75 -12.09 8.48 11.99
C LYS A 75 -10.73 7.80 12.22
N ARG A 76 -10.24 7.03 11.23
CA ARG A 76 -8.96 6.32 11.28
C ARG A 76 -7.80 7.11 10.67
N ALA A 77 -8.00 8.34 10.17
CA ALA A 77 -6.95 9.13 9.53
C ALA A 77 -5.72 9.35 10.43
N LEU A 78 -5.92 9.78 11.68
CA LEU A 78 -4.82 10.02 12.63
C LEU A 78 -4.04 8.74 12.96
N PRO A 79 -4.68 7.60 13.32
CA PRO A 79 -3.99 6.33 13.46
C PRO A 79 -3.19 5.91 12.23
N VAL A 80 -3.73 6.11 11.02
CA VAL A 80 -3.04 5.78 9.75
C VAL A 80 -1.79 6.63 9.57
N LEU A 81 -1.89 7.95 9.78
CA LEU A 81 -0.73 8.84 9.69
C LEU A 81 0.36 8.46 10.70
N HIS A 82 -0.02 8.12 11.93
CA HIS A 82 0.94 7.64 12.93
C HIS A 82 1.62 6.34 12.50
N TYR A 83 0.85 5.40 11.94
CA TYR A 83 1.39 4.15 11.42
C TYR A 83 2.37 4.37 10.26
N ILE A 84 2.03 5.23 9.29
CA ILE A 84 2.91 5.57 8.17
C ILE A 84 4.19 6.23 8.66
N ASN A 85 4.11 7.14 9.63
CA ASN A 85 5.30 7.78 10.20
C ASN A 85 6.25 6.73 10.82
N ARG A 86 5.70 5.79 11.60
CA ARG A 86 6.48 4.69 12.19
C ARG A 86 7.07 3.73 11.17
N LEU A 87 6.49 3.64 9.99
CA LEU A 87 7.00 2.79 8.90
C LEU A 87 8.15 3.47 8.17
N ALA A 88 8.19 4.80 8.16
CA ALA A 88 9.23 5.61 7.53
C ALA A 88 10.46 5.85 8.44
N ASP A 89 10.30 5.69 9.75
CA ASP A 89 11.37 5.70 10.77
C ASP A 89 12.29 4.46 10.64
#